data_AF-A0A929ER69-F1
#
_entry.id   AF-A0A929ER69-F1
#
_cell.length_a   1.000
_cell.length_b   1.000
_cell.length_c   1.000
_cell.angle_alpha   90.00
_cell.angle_beta   90.00
_cell.angle_gamma   90.00
#
_symmetry.space_group_name_H-M   'P 1'
#
loop_
_entity.id
_entity.type
_entity.pdbx_description
1 polymer ?
#
loop_
_entity_poly.entity_id
_entity_poly.type
_entity_poly.pdbx_seq_one_letter_code
_entity_poly.pdbx_strand_id
1 'polypeptide(L)'
;MSETGKVKKIEPSRILNLPLSKKIELAHMAGRQVRAVLITDSNKQVREAVLTSPRITEVEIVAIAKSRKLDHDLLRRIAANVQWLKNYQVRRALVNNPRTSLTIALKLVPTLLDADLKQLAKNAEVSEDLIATAERTAAERGTDRRAPVKTKAPIAEQKAKSRFQEIQNLPVPDKIKLAMTGDKEARSILIKDSNKQVQDAVLDSPRISDMEVVAIANSRNVPDEMLRKIAVNRQWMKNYQVRLGLVNNPKTPLPMGLKIIGTLMLADLKRLSKNKGVSNVLSSAAQRFVTRKGVK
;
A
#
# COMPACT_ATOMS: atom_id res chain seq x y z
N MET A 1 11.19 -36.48 2.63
CA MET A 1 11.36 -36.32 1.16
C MET A 1 10.19 -35.50 0.65
N SER A 2 10.49 -34.37 0.02
CA SER A 2 9.57 -33.30 -0.36
C SER A 2 8.72 -33.67 -1.58
N GLU A 3 7.42 -33.88 -1.40
CA GLU A 3 6.46 -33.86 -2.51
C GLU A 3 6.17 -32.41 -2.88
N THR A 4 6.96 -31.90 -3.83
CA THR A 4 6.67 -30.66 -4.54
C THR A 4 5.39 -30.87 -5.35
N GLY A 5 4.31 -30.24 -4.90
CA GLY A 5 3.02 -30.23 -5.59
C GLY A 5 3.16 -29.79 -7.04
N LYS A 6 3.12 -30.77 -7.95
CA LYS A 6 2.98 -30.53 -9.39
C LYS A 6 1.68 -29.75 -9.60
N VAL A 7 1.82 -28.48 -9.95
CA VAL A 7 0.71 -27.66 -10.45
C VAL A 7 0.10 -28.41 -11.63
N LYS A 8 -1.11 -28.99 -11.45
CA LYS A 8 -1.85 -29.65 -12.53
C LYS A 8 -1.90 -28.68 -13.71
N LYS A 9 -1.22 -29.01 -14.81
CA LYS A 9 -1.30 -28.24 -16.05
C LYS A 9 -2.77 -28.14 -16.44
N ILE A 10 -3.27 -26.93 -16.54
CA ILE A 10 -4.64 -26.65 -16.94
C ILE A 10 -4.72 -26.85 -18.44
N GLU A 11 -5.45 -27.88 -18.89
CA GLU A 11 -5.66 -28.15 -20.31
C GLU A 11 -6.81 -27.28 -20.85
N PRO A 12 -6.54 -26.36 -21.81
CA PRO A 12 -7.56 -25.44 -22.31
C PRO A 12 -8.73 -26.14 -23.01
N SER A 13 -8.43 -27.20 -23.78
CA SER A 13 -9.42 -28.02 -24.50
C SER A 13 -10.42 -28.67 -23.57
N ARG A 14 -9.96 -29.15 -22.40
CA ARG A 14 -10.81 -29.79 -21.40
C ARG A 14 -11.80 -28.80 -20.78
N ILE A 15 -11.41 -27.54 -20.58
CA ILE A 15 -12.29 -26.49 -20.04
C ILE A 15 -13.33 -26.08 -21.09
N LEU A 16 -12.92 -25.93 -22.34
CA LEU A 16 -13.80 -25.52 -23.44
C LEU A 16 -14.81 -26.60 -23.84
N ASN A 17 -14.58 -27.87 -23.49
CA ASN A 17 -15.53 -28.95 -23.74
C ASN A 17 -16.55 -29.19 -22.61
N LEU A 18 -16.54 -28.38 -21.55
CA LEU A 18 -17.49 -28.50 -20.44
C LEU A 18 -18.91 -28.03 -20.83
N PRO A 19 -19.96 -28.52 -20.15
CA PRO A 19 -21.31 -27.98 -20.33
C PRO A 19 -21.39 -26.51 -19.93
N LEU A 20 -22.30 -25.77 -20.57
CA LEU A 20 -22.46 -24.32 -20.43
C LEU A 20 -22.57 -23.88 -18.96
N SER A 21 -23.43 -24.54 -18.19
CA SER A 21 -23.64 -24.23 -16.77
C SER A 21 -22.35 -24.32 -15.96
N LYS A 22 -21.50 -25.32 -16.25
CA LYS A 22 -20.22 -25.50 -15.56
C LYS A 22 -19.19 -24.45 -15.96
N LYS A 23 -19.20 -24.02 -17.22
CA LYS A 23 -18.34 -22.91 -17.70
C LYS A 23 -18.69 -21.59 -17.01
N ILE A 24 -19.98 -21.30 -16.82
CA ILE A 24 -20.43 -20.10 -16.11
C ILE A 24 -20.01 -20.14 -14.63
N GLU A 25 -20.20 -21.29 -13.97
CA GLU A 25 -19.76 -21.48 -12.58
C GLU A 25 -18.24 -21.25 -12.44
N LEU A 26 -17.45 -21.84 -13.35
CA LEU A 26 -16.00 -21.63 -13.38
C LEU A 26 -15.60 -20.19 -13.67
N ALA A 27 -16.38 -19.44 -14.47
CA ALA A 27 -16.11 -18.02 -14.70
C ALA A 27 -16.16 -17.19 -13.41
N HIS A 28 -17.09 -17.51 -12.50
CA HIS A 28 -17.24 -16.83 -11.21
C HIS A 28 -16.26 -17.33 -10.14
N MET A 29 -15.95 -18.63 -10.13
CA MET A 29 -15.21 -19.26 -9.03
C MET A 29 -13.73 -19.51 -9.31
N ALA A 30 -13.37 -19.83 -10.56
CA ALA A 30 -12.03 -20.31 -10.90
C ALA A 30 -10.98 -19.18 -10.93
N GLY A 31 -9.70 -19.58 -10.92
CA GLY A 31 -8.56 -18.65 -10.98
C GLY A 31 -8.33 -18.02 -12.36
N ARG A 32 -7.42 -17.04 -12.40
CA ARG A 32 -7.10 -16.23 -13.59
C ARG A 32 -6.80 -17.04 -14.85
N GLN A 33 -6.06 -18.14 -14.73
CA GLN A 33 -5.68 -18.98 -15.88
C GLN A 33 -6.90 -19.65 -16.53
N VAL A 34 -7.88 -20.10 -15.73
CA VAL A 34 -9.11 -20.72 -16.25
C VAL A 34 -9.98 -19.67 -16.94
N ARG A 35 -10.13 -18.48 -16.35
CA ARG A 35 -10.88 -17.38 -16.98
C ARG A 35 -10.28 -16.88 -18.28
N ALA A 36 -8.94 -16.89 -18.38
CA ALA A 36 -8.24 -16.55 -19.62
C ALA A 36 -8.52 -17.56 -20.75
N VAL A 37 -8.83 -18.81 -20.42
CA VAL A 37 -9.31 -19.79 -21.41
C VAL A 37 -10.79 -19.54 -21.72
N LEU A 38 -11.63 -19.36 -20.70
CA LEU A 38 -13.08 -19.15 -20.86
C LEU A 38 -13.44 -17.90 -21.68
N ILE A 39 -12.61 -16.85 -21.68
CA ILE A 39 -12.88 -15.66 -22.50
C ILE A 39 -12.73 -15.93 -24.01
N THR A 40 -12.03 -16.99 -24.39
CA THR A 40 -11.87 -17.41 -25.79
C THR A 40 -13.00 -18.32 -26.28
N ASP A 41 -13.95 -18.67 -25.40
CA ASP A 41 -15.10 -19.50 -25.73
C ASP A 41 -16.01 -18.81 -26.76
N SER A 42 -16.59 -19.59 -27.67
CA SER A 42 -17.53 -19.09 -28.67
C SER A 42 -18.79 -18.51 -28.04
N ASN A 43 -19.22 -19.06 -26.89
CA ASN A 43 -20.47 -18.70 -26.25
C ASN A 43 -20.40 -17.32 -25.56
N LYS A 44 -21.30 -16.42 -25.98
CA LYS A 44 -21.42 -15.05 -25.44
C LYS A 44 -21.70 -15.02 -23.93
N GLN A 45 -22.55 -15.93 -23.42
CA GLN A 45 -22.91 -15.97 -22.00
C GLN A 45 -21.72 -16.32 -21.11
N VAL A 46 -20.83 -17.20 -21.58
CA VAL A 46 -19.60 -17.56 -20.85
C VAL A 46 -18.66 -16.35 -20.78
N ARG A 47 -18.49 -15.64 -21.91
CA ARG A 47 -17.66 -14.43 -21.97
C ARG A 47 -18.22 -13.32 -21.06
N GLU A 48 -19.54 -13.15 -21.03
CA GLU A 48 -20.21 -12.21 -20.13
C GLU A 48 -20.04 -12.58 -18.66
N ALA A 49 -20.18 -13.86 -18.31
CA ALA A 49 -19.97 -14.35 -16.95
C ALA A 49 -18.52 -14.11 -16.46
N VAL A 50 -17.53 -14.19 -17.35
CA VAL A 50 -16.15 -13.83 -17.03
C VAL A 50 -16.05 -12.34 -16.70
N LEU A 51 -16.66 -11.48 -17.51
CA LEU A 51 -16.65 -10.03 -17.32
C LEU A 51 -17.42 -9.55 -16.09
N THR A 52 -18.46 -10.26 -15.65
CA THR A 52 -19.23 -9.95 -14.43
C THR A 52 -18.70 -10.65 -13.18
N SER A 53 -17.64 -11.46 -13.32
CA SER A 53 -17.07 -12.21 -12.21
C SER A 53 -16.55 -11.27 -11.11
N PRO A 54 -16.91 -11.49 -9.83
CA PRO A 54 -16.45 -10.65 -8.72
C PRO A 54 -14.94 -10.76 -8.47
N ARG A 55 -14.29 -11.77 -9.06
CA ARG A 55 -12.85 -12.03 -8.92
C ARG A 55 -12.03 -11.56 -10.14
N ILE A 56 -12.65 -10.90 -11.12
CA ILE A 56 -11.93 -10.38 -12.27
C ILE A 56 -11.03 -9.21 -11.86
N THR A 57 -9.79 -9.25 -12.33
CA THR A 57 -8.79 -8.23 -12.04
C THR A 57 -8.58 -7.32 -13.23
N GLU A 58 -8.15 -6.09 -13.00
CA GLU A 58 -7.87 -5.12 -14.08
C GLU A 58 -6.77 -5.63 -15.04
N VAL A 59 -5.82 -6.42 -14.53
CA VAL A 59 -4.76 -7.05 -15.35
C VAL A 59 -5.35 -8.02 -16.38
N GLU A 60 -6.42 -8.74 -16.01
CA GLU A 60 -7.14 -9.61 -16.95
C GLU A 60 -7.88 -8.77 -17.99
N ILE A 61 -8.58 -7.71 -17.58
CA ILE A 61 -9.28 -6.81 -18.51
C ILE A 61 -8.33 -6.17 -19.52
N VAL A 62 -7.13 -5.75 -19.10
CA VAL A 62 -6.10 -5.23 -20.01
C VAL A 62 -5.65 -6.31 -21.00
N ALA A 63 -5.43 -7.54 -20.54
CA ALA A 63 -5.05 -8.65 -21.43
C ALA A 63 -6.15 -8.98 -22.45
N ILE A 64 -7.42 -8.94 -22.01
CA ILE A 64 -8.61 -9.12 -22.86
C ILE A 64 -8.69 -7.97 -23.88
N ALA A 65 -8.57 -6.72 -23.45
CA ALA A 65 -8.62 -5.55 -24.34
C ALA A 65 -7.48 -5.51 -25.36
N LYS A 66 -6.31 -6.10 -25.07
CA LYS A 66 -5.19 -6.25 -26.02
C LYS A 66 -5.38 -7.40 -27.01
N SER A 67 -6.26 -8.35 -26.72
CA SER A 67 -6.44 -9.53 -27.55
C SER A 67 -7.13 -9.16 -28.87
N ARG A 68 -6.47 -9.47 -29.98
CA ARG A 68 -7.01 -9.27 -31.34
C ARG A 68 -7.99 -10.36 -31.77
N LYS A 69 -8.05 -11.46 -31.01
CA LYS A 69 -8.93 -12.61 -31.29
C LYS A 69 -10.36 -12.41 -30.80
N LEU A 70 -10.59 -11.37 -29.99
CA LEU A 70 -11.87 -11.15 -29.34
C LEU A 70 -12.78 -10.25 -30.15
N ASP A 71 -14.08 -10.46 -29.94
CA ASP A 71 -15.17 -9.83 -30.66
C ASP A 71 -15.39 -8.36 -30.28
N HIS A 72 -15.90 -7.57 -31.22
CA HIS A 72 -16.17 -6.14 -31.09
C HIS A 72 -17.18 -5.85 -29.96
N ASP A 73 -18.16 -6.74 -29.77
CA ASP A 73 -19.16 -6.66 -28.70
C ASP A 73 -18.53 -6.68 -27.29
N LEU A 74 -17.47 -7.47 -27.08
CA LEU A 74 -16.79 -7.52 -25.79
C LEU A 74 -16.02 -6.25 -25.50
N LEU A 75 -15.31 -5.71 -26.50
CA LEU A 75 -14.57 -4.46 -26.37
C LEU A 75 -15.52 -3.30 -26.08
N ARG A 76 -16.69 -3.28 -26.74
CA ARG A 76 -17.77 -2.34 -26.44
C ARG A 76 -18.25 -2.48 -24.99
N ARG A 77 -18.44 -3.70 -24.49
CA ARG A 77 -18.87 -3.92 -23.10
C ARG A 77 -17.81 -3.49 -22.09
N ILE A 78 -16.53 -3.70 -22.42
CA ILE A 78 -15.42 -3.22 -21.59
C ILE A 78 -15.40 -1.69 -21.54
N ALA A 79 -15.56 -1.05 -22.69
CA ALA A 79 -15.63 0.40 -22.78
C ALA A 79 -16.88 1.01 -22.12
N ALA A 80 -17.97 0.26 -21.98
CA ALA A 80 -19.17 0.73 -21.28
C ALA A 80 -18.99 0.76 -19.75
N ASN A 81 -18.01 0.05 -19.20
CA ASN A 81 -17.80 0.00 -17.75
C ASN A 81 -16.88 1.13 -17.27
N VAL A 82 -17.47 2.10 -16.58
CA VAL A 82 -16.75 3.26 -16.03
C VAL A 82 -15.62 2.86 -15.07
N GLN A 83 -15.80 1.79 -14.28
CA GLN A 83 -14.76 1.36 -13.33
C GLN A 83 -13.51 0.86 -14.04
N TRP A 84 -13.66 0.15 -15.16
CA TRP A 84 -12.51 -0.29 -15.96
C TRP A 84 -11.86 0.87 -16.71
N LEU A 85 -12.64 1.82 -17.19
CA LEU A 85 -12.11 3.02 -17.84
C LEU A 85 -11.31 3.92 -16.89
N LYS A 86 -11.49 3.85 -15.56
CA LYS A 86 -10.60 4.55 -14.61
C LYS A 86 -9.15 4.12 -14.76
N ASN A 87 -8.91 2.84 -15.07
CA ASN A 87 -7.57 2.33 -15.32
C ASN A 87 -7.05 2.80 -16.70
N TYR A 88 -5.96 3.56 -16.67
CA TYR A 88 -5.26 4.06 -17.85
C TYR A 88 -4.89 2.96 -18.85
N GLN A 89 -4.40 1.82 -18.36
CA GLN A 89 -3.94 0.72 -19.20
C GLN A 89 -5.09 0.10 -19.99
N VAL A 90 -6.31 0.11 -19.45
CA VAL A 90 -7.50 -0.37 -20.17
C VAL A 90 -7.84 0.59 -21.31
N ARG A 91 -7.88 1.90 -21.04
CA ARG A 91 -8.13 2.92 -22.09
C ARG A 91 -7.10 2.82 -23.22
N ARG A 92 -5.82 2.76 -22.87
CA ARG A 92 -4.71 2.59 -23.82
C ARG A 92 -4.82 1.30 -24.62
N ALA A 93 -5.19 0.19 -23.99
CA ALA A 93 -5.36 -1.10 -24.67
C ALA A 93 -6.53 -1.07 -25.68
N LEU A 94 -7.65 -0.45 -25.30
CA LEU A 94 -8.81 -0.29 -26.19
C LEU A 94 -8.46 0.56 -27.42
N VAL A 95 -7.78 1.70 -27.23
CA VAL A 95 -7.43 2.60 -28.34
C VAL A 95 -6.42 1.97 -29.30
N ASN A 96 -5.46 1.19 -28.80
CA ASN A 96 -4.48 0.50 -29.64
C ASN A 96 -5.01 -0.79 -30.28
N ASN A 97 -6.21 -1.25 -29.93
CA ASN A 97 -6.77 -2.46 -30.53
C ASN A 97 -7.53 -2.12 -31.82
N PRO A 98 -7.12 -2.64 -32.99
CA PRO A 98 -7.80 -2.38 -34.27
C PRO A 98 -9.26 -2.84 -34.31
N ARG A 99 -9.65 -3.75 -33.40
CA ARG A 99 -11.02 -4.27 -33.30
C ARG A 99 -11.94 -3.42 -32.43
N THR A 100 -11.45 -2.38 -31.77
CA THR A 100 -12.29 -1.44 -31.03
C THR A 100 -13.01 -0.52 -32.03
N SER A 101 -14.32 -0.27 -31.86
CA SER A 101 -15.02 0.70 -32.70
C SER A 101 -14.30 2.03 -32.70
N LEU A 102 -14.16 2.62 -33.88
CA LEU A 102 -13.60 3.95 -34.06
C LEU A 102 -14.27 4.98 -33.15
N THR A 103 -15.59 4.95 -32.99
CA THR A 103 -16.33 5.86 -32.11
C THR A 103 -15.88 5.80 -30.64
N ILE A 104 -15.60 4.60 -30.12
CA ILE A 104 -15.11 4.43 -28.74
C ILE A 104 -13.66 4.87 -28.66
N ALA A 105 -12.83 4.49 -29.64
CA ALA A 105 -11.43 4.86 -29.67
C ALA A 105 -11.26 6.39 -29.70
N LEU A 106 -11.97 7.08 -30.58
CA LEU A 106 -12.00 8.55 -30.67
C LEU A 106 -12.39 9.22 -29.35
N LYS A 107 -13.40 8.69 -28.64
CA LYS A 107 -13.80 9.20 -27.32
C LYS A 107 -12.71 9.03 -26.25
N LEU A 108 -11.87 8.01 -26.38
CA LEU A 108 -10.82 7.70 -25.42
C LEU A 108 -9.50 8.40 -25.73
N VAL A 109 -9.24 8.82 -26.98
CA VAL A 109 -8.01 9.52 -27.38
C VAL A 109 -7.70 10.75 -26.50
N PRO A 110 -8.66 11.65 -26.21
CA PRO A 110 -8.42 12.79 -25.30
C PRO A 110 -8.11 12.38 -23.85
N THR A 111 -8.23 11.11 -23.47
CA THR A 111 -7.92 10.64 -22.12
C THR A 111 -6.55 9.97 -22.02
N LEU A 112 -5.82 9.88 -23.13
CA LEU A 112 -4.48 9.30 -23.21
C LEU A 112 -3.38 10.31 -22.88
N LEU A 113 -2.21 9.79 -22.48
CA LEU A 113 -1.00 10.59 -22.24
C LEU A 113 -0.36 10.99 -23.56
N ASP A 114 0.33 12.14 -23.58
CA ASP A 114 0.93 12.67 -24.81
C ASP A 114 2.02 11.76 -25.39
N ALA A 115 2.74 11.04 -24.53
CA ALA A 115 3.71 10.02 -24.96
C ALA A 115 3.04 8.88 -25.73
N ASP A 116 1.85 8.46 -25.28
CA ASP A 116 1.08 7.39 -25.92
C ASP A 116 0.32 7.88 -27.15
N LEU A 117 -0.09 9.14 -27.22
CA LEU A 117 -0.62 9.77 -28.45
C LEU A 117 0.43 9.79 -29.55
N LYS A 118 1.67 10.17 -29.20
CA LYS A 118 2.82 10.11 -30.12
C LYS A 118 3.18 8.68 -30.53
N GLN A 119 3.00 7.71 -29.63
CA GLN A 119 3.19 6.30 -29.96
C GLN A 119 2.08 5.79 -30.89
N LEU A 120 0.83 6.20 -30.66
CA LEU A 120 -0.31 5.86 -31.51
C LEU A 120 -0.11 6.35 -32.94
N ALA A 121 0.41 7.57 -33.11
CA ALA A 121 0.72 8.14 -34.42
C ALA A 121 1.79 7.36 -35.20
N LYS A 122 2.64 6.59 -34.51
CA LYS A 122 3.65 5.72 -35.12
C LYS A 122 3.13 4.30 -35.40
N ASN A 123 1.97 3.94 -34.87
CA ASN A 123 1.43 2.59 -35.00
C ASN A 123 0.65 2.46 -36.31
N ALA A 124 1.25 1.83 -37.31
CA ALA A 124 0.66 1.61 -38.64
C ALA A 124 -0.57 0.68 -38.67
N GLU A 125 -0.88 -0.01 -37.57
CA GLU A 125 -2.04 -0.92 -37.47
C GLU A 125 -3.35 -0.20 -37.10
N VAL A 126 -3.29 1.09 -36.80
CA VAL A 126 -4.41 1.89 -36.31
C VAL A 126 -5.02 2.71 -37.46
N SER A 127 -6.35 2.92 -37.45
CA SER A 127 -7.03 3.72 -38.48
C SER A 127 -6.48 5.14 -38.60
N GLU A 128 -6.36 5.65 -39.84
CA GLU A 128 -5.84 7.00 -40.13
C GLU A 128 -6.60 8.11 -39.38
N ASP A 129 -7.93 8.03 -39.28
CA ASP A 129 -8.75 8.98 -38.53
C ASP A 129 -8.36 9.08 -37.04
N LEU A 130 -7.96 7.94 -36.45
CA LEU A 130 -7.53 7.88 -35.06
C LEU A 130 -6.13 8.48 -34.88
N ILE A 131 -5.26 8.30 -35.88
CA ILE A 131 -3.92 8.92 -35.91
C ILE A 131 -4.05 10.44 -36.03
N ALA A 132 -4.85 10.93 -37.00
CA ALA A 132 -5.07 12.35 -37.21
C ALA A 132 -5.66 13.05 -35.98
N THR A 133 -6.62 12.41 -35.30
CA THR A 133 -7.20 12.95 -34.06
C THR A 133 -6.23 12.92 -32.88
N ALA A 134 -5.37 11.90 -32.77
CA ALA A 134 -4.33 11.84 -31.76
C ALA A 134 -3.25 12.91 -31.96
N GLU A 135 -2.83 13.14 -33.21
CA GLU A 135 -1.88 14.21 -33.57
C GLU A 135 -2.47 15.59 -33.28
N ARG A 136 -3.73 15.82 -33.67
CA ARG A 136 -4.44 17.08 -33.37
C ARG A 136 -4.53 17.32 -31.86
N THR A 137 -4.93 16.31 -31.10
CA THR A 137 -5.01 16.39 -29.63
C THR A 137 -3.64 16.66 -29.00
N ALA A 138 -2.56 16.04 -29.52
CA ALA A 138 -1.21 16.26 -29.04
C ALA A 138 -0.67 17.65 -29.41
N ALA A 139 -1.04 18.19 -30.57
CA ALA A 139 -0.67 19.53 -31.02
C ALA A 139 -1.39 20.61 -30.20
N GLU A 140 -2.70 20.47 -29.98
CA GLU A 140 -3.52 21.39 -29.16
C GLU A 140 -3.00 21.48 -27.71
N ARG A 141 -2.55 20.36 -27.13
CA ARG A 141 -1.89 20.34 -25.81
C ARG A 141 -0.48 20.93 -25.80
N GLY A 142 0.21 20.90 -26.93
CA GLY A 142 1.56 21.46 -27.07
C GLY A 142 1.56 22.99 -27.20
N THR A 143 0.47 23.59 -27.69
CA THR A 143 0.32 25.04 -27.87
C THR A 143 -0.14 25.76 -26.59
N ASP A 144 -0.88 25.08 -25.71
CA ASP A 144 -1.17 25.55 -24.36
C ASP A 144 0.06 25.39 -23.45
N ARG A 145 1.04 26.28 -23.57
CA ARG A 145 2.06 26.47 -22.53
C ARG A 145 1.44 27.07 -21.26
N ARG A 146 0.53 26.35 -20.62
CA ARG A 146 0.41 26.43 -19.16
C ARG A 146 1.70 25.84 -18.60
N ALA A 147 2.39 26.62 -17.78
CA ALA A 147 3.53 26.15 -17.00
C ALA A 147 3.21 24.77 -16.39
N PRO A 148 4.17 23.83 -16.39
CA PRO A 148 3.89 22.45 -16.06
C PRO A 148 3.30 22.37 -14.65
N VAL A 149 2.03 22.01 -14.54
CA VAL A 149 1.58 21.30 -13.34
C VAL A 149 2.39 20.03 -13.32
N LYS A 150 3.41 19.97 -12.45
CA LYS A 150 4.30 18.83 -12.24
C LYS A 150 3.46 17.58 -11.95
N THR A 151 3.04 16.89 -12.99
CA THR A 151 2.49 15.54 -12.89
C THR A 151 3.61 14.62 -13.36
N LYS A 152 4.15 13.89 -12.39
CA LYS A 152 5.38 13.10 -12.47
C LYS A 152 5.36 12.13 -13.66
N ALA A 153 6.51 12.03 -14.33
CA ALA A 153 6.85 11.04 -15.35
C ALA A 153 6.61 9.58 -14.88
N PRO A 154 6.57 8.62 -15.81
CA PRO A 154 5.79 7.39 -15.69
C PRO A 154 6.28 6.50 -14.55
N ILE A 155 5.32 6.03 -13.78
CA ILE A 155 5.51 5.01 -12.75
C ILE A 155 5.86 3.70 -13.47
N ALA A 156 7.16 3.47 -13.66
CA ALA A 156 7.71 2.12 -13.68
C ALA A 156 7.19 1.39 -12.44
N GLU A 157 6.52 0.25 -12.64
CA GLU A 157 6.14 -0.74 -11.63
C GLU A 157 6.22 -0.26 -10.18
N GLN A 158 5.27 0.59 -9.75
CA GLN A 158 5.04 0.71 -8.32
C GLN A 158 4.34 -0.58 -7.89
N LYS A 159 5.15 -1.59 -7.58
CA LYS A 159 4.90 -2.44 -6.40
C LYS A 159 4.22 -1.53 -5.40
N ALA A 160 2.96 -1.82 -5.04
CA ALA A 160 2.15 -1.00 -4.13
C ALA A 160 3.07 -0.44 -3.05
N LYS A 161 3.35 0.88 -3.11
CA LYS A 161 4.28 1.50 -2.17
C LYS A 161 3.76 1.12 -0.80
N SER A 162 4.59 0.42 -0.02
CA SER A 162 4.20 0.07 1.33
C SER A 162 3.74 1.34 2.03
N ARG A 163 2.70 1.27 2.86
CA ARG A 163 2.18 2.42 3.63
C ARG A 163 3.32 3.21 4.31
N PHE A 164 4.36 2.50 4.72
CA PHE A 164 5.63 3.05 5.18
C PHE A 164 6.29 4.02 4.19
N GLN A 165 6.49 3.58 2.95
CA GLN A 165 7.13 4.36 1.89
C GLN A 165 6.25 5.54 1.45
N GLU A 166 4.92 5.39 1.48
CA GLU A 166 4.01 6.51 1.22
C GLU A 166 4.17 7.61 2.27
N ILE A 167 4.12 7.25 3.55
CA ILE A 167 4.26 8.19 4.68
C ILE A 167 5.64 8.86 4.67
N GLN A 168 6.71 8.11 4.39
CA GLN A 168 8.06 8.67 4.34
C GLN A 168 8.22 9.75 3.26
N ASN A 169 7.53 9.60 2.13
CA ASN A 169 7.58 10.54 1.00
C ASN A 169 6.72 11.79 1.19
N LEU A 170 5.90 11.87 2.25
CA LEU A 170 5.09 13.05 2.52
C LEU A 170 5.96 14.25 2.95
N PRO A 171 5.57 15.49 2.58
CA PRO A 171 6.22 16.66 3.11
C PRO A 171 5.94 16.79 4.63
N VAL A 172 6.83 17.46 5.35
CA VAL A 172 6.78 17.60 6.81
C VAL A 172 5.41 18.10 7.33
N PRO A 173 4.74 19.11 6.73
CA PRO A 173 3.44 19.56 7.21
C PRO A 173 2.35 18.49 7.13
N ASP A 174 2.37 17.66 6.09
CA ASP A 174 1.38 16.59 5.91
C ASP A 174 1.66 15.42 6.84
N LYS A 175 2.94 15.14 7.13
CA LYS A 175 3.33 14.21 8.19
C LYS A 175 2.81 14.65 9.56
N ILE A 176 2.90 15.93 9.88
CA ILE A 176 2.37 16.48 11.15
C ILE A 176 0.85 16.33 11.21
N LYS A 177 0.13 16.67 10.13
CA LYS A 177 -1.32 16.46 10.06
C LYS A 177 -1.69 14.99 10.24
N LEU A 178 -0.96 14.10 9.56
CA LEU A 178 -1.17 12.66 9.65
C LEU A 178 -0.82 12.10 11.04
N ALA A 179 0.17 12.67 11.74
CA ALA A 179 0.46 12.31 13.13
C ALA A 179 -0.72 12.63 14.06
N MET A 180 -1.38 13.78 13.84
CA MET A 180 -2.50 14.22 14.66
C MET A 180 -3.79 13.45 14.37
N THR A 181 -4.13 13.22 13.10
CA THR A 181 -5.44 12.66 12.70
C THR A 181 -5.40 11.20 12.28
N GLY A 182 -4.23 10.69 11.89
CA GLY A 182 -4.07 9.39 11.27
C GLY A 182 -4.15 8.19 12.22
N ASP A 183 -4.07 7.00 11.62
CA ASP A 183 -4.19 5.72 12.33
C ASP A 183 -2.95 5.38 13.17
N LYS A 184 -3.11 4.42 14.07
CA LYS A 184 -2.04 3.84 14.90
C LYS A 184 -0.81 3.41 14.09
N GLU A 185 -1.02 2.82 12.90
CA GLU A 185 0.09 2.41 12.03
C GLU A 185 0.89 3.62 11.52
N ALA A 186 0.21 4.68 11.12
CA ALA A 186 0.87 5.89 10.65
C ALA A 186 1.71 6.52 11.78
N ARG A 187 1.17 6.61 13.00
CA ARG A 187 1.90 7.11 14.17
C ARG A 187 3.12 6.25 14.54
N SER A 188 3.00 4.93 14.45
CA SER A 188 4.14 4.01 14.70
C SER A 188 5.29 4.18 13.71
N ILE A 189 4.98 4.64 12.48
CA ILE A 189 5.97 4.97 11.46
C ILE A 189 6.56 6.35 11.73
N LEU A 190 5.71 7.35 11.98
CA LEU A 190 6.08 8.75 12.17
C LEU A 190 6.91 9.00 13.43
N ILE A 191 6.74 8.21 14.50
CA ILE A 191 7.58 8.33 15.71
C ILE A 191 9.06 7.98 15.46
N LYS A 192 9.34 7.26 14.37
CA LYS A 192 10.70 6.90 13.93
C LYS A 192 11.22 7.82 12.82
N ASP A 193 10.49 8.90 12.49
CA ASP A 193 10.93 9.86 11.49
C ASP A 193 12.21 10.60 11.96
N SER A 194 13.00 11.10 11.03
CA SER A 194 14.19 11.92 11.35
C SER A 194 13.82 13.29 11.91
N ASN A 195 12.65 13.84 11.54
CA ASN A 195 12.27 15.17 11.98
C ASN A 195 11.59 15.15 13.36
N LYS A 196 12.20 15.86 14.30
CA LYS A 196 11.69 16.05 15.67
C LYS A 196 10.26 16.60 15.72
N GLN A 197 9.91 17.60 14.90
CA GLN A 197 8.58 18.22 14.94
C GLN A 197 7.46 17.21 14.64
N VAL A 198 7.75 16.24 13.77
CA VAL A 198 6.82 15.15 13.45
C VAL A 198 6.67 14.21 14.65
N GLN A 199 7.77 13.87 15.32
CA GLN A 199 7.74 13.02 16.52
C GLN A 199 6.97 13.70 17.66
N ASP A 200 7.17 15.00 17.86
CA ASP A 200 6.44 15.79 18.85
C ASP A 200 4.94 15.79 18.58
N ALA A 201 4.53 15.98 17.32
CA ALA A 201 3.14 15.92 16.90
C ALA A 201 2.51 14.54 17.12
N VAL A 202 3.27 13.44 17.03
CA VAL A 202 2.76 12.10 17.38
C VAL A 202 2.43 12.00 18.86
N LEU A 203 3.29 12.53 19.74
CA LEU A 203 3.08 12.49 21.18
C LEU A 203 1.99 13.48 21.66
N ASP A 204 1.79 14.58 20.94
CA ASP A 204 0.74 15.57 21.23
C ASP A 204 -0.62 15.22 20.61
N SER A 205 -0.69 14.12 19.84
CA SER A 205 -1.94 13.67 19.24
C SER A 205 -2.98 13.31 20.31
N PRO A 206 -4.21 13.86 20.25
CA PRO A 206 -5.27 13.53 21.20
C PRO A 206 -5.77 12.08 21.06
N ARG A 207 -5.40 11.40 19.97
CA ARG A 207 -5.80 10.02 19.67
C ARG A 207 -4.75 8.99 20.05
N ILE A 208 -3.67 9.38 20.73
CA ILE A 208 -2.63 8.45 21.17
C ILE A 208 -3.16 7.54 22.28
N SER A 209 -2.99 6.23 22.10
CA SER A 209 -3.37 5.24 23.11
C SER A 209 -2.22 4.93 24.06
N ASP A 210 -2.54 4.52 25.29
CA ASP A 210 -1.54 4.08 26.28
C ASP A 210 -0.66 2.93 25.76
N MET A 211 -1.23 2.01 24.97
CA MET A 211 -0.47 0.93 24.34
C MET A 211 0.58 1.44 23.35
N GLU A 212 0.28 2.50 22.59
CA GLU A 212 1.26 3.14 21.72
C GLU A 212 2.40 3.75 22.53
N VAL A 213 2.08 4.45 23.62
CA VAL A 213 3.09 5.06 24.51
C VAL A 213 4.00 4.00 25.12
N VAL A 214 3.46 2.85 25.54
CA VAL A 214 4.26 1.71 26.03
C VAL A 214 5.20 1.18 24.95
N ALA A 215 4.73 1.08 23.71
CA ALA A 215 5.56 0.65 22.58
C ALA A 215 6.69 1.66 22.29
N ILE A 216 6.39 2.96 22.36
CA ILE A 216 7.36 4.04 22.19
C ILE A 216 8.41 4.00 23.30
N ALA A 217 7.99 3.88 24.57
CA ALA A 217 8.89 3.80 25.72
C ALA A 217 9.88 2.62 25.63
N ASN A 218 9.45 1.48 25.10
CA ASN A 218 10.31 0.30 24.90
C ASN A 218 11.20 0.38 23.65
N SER A 219 10.96 1.35 22.76
CA SER A 219 11.64 1.40 21.47
C SER A 219 13.03 2.04 21.58
N ARG A 220 14.06 1.36 21.04
CA ARG A 220 15.45 1.86 21.03
C ARG A 220 15.75 2.88 19.94
N ASN A 221 14.82 3.07 19.01
CA ASN A 221 14.99 3.94 17.85
C ASN A 221 14.49 5.38 18.07
N VAL A 222 13.91 5.65 19.25
CA VAL A 222 13.36 6.96 19.61
C VAL A 222 14.43 7.77 20.35
N PRO A 223 14.55 9.09 20.11
CA PRO A 223 15.53 9.93 20.80
C PRO A 223 15.16 10.17 22.27
N ASP A 224 16.15 10.53 23.08
CA ASP A 224 15.99 10.72 24.54
C ASP A 224 14.98 11.82 24.90
N GLU A 225 14.86 12.84 24.04
CA GLU A 225 13.91 13.94 24.21
C GLU A 225 12.45 13.47 24.22
N MET A 226 12.09 12.53 23.34
CA MET A 226 10.73 11.95 23.33
C MET A 226 10.48 11.12 24.59
N LEU A 227 11.47 10.37 25.06
CA LEU A 227 11.39 9.63 26.31
C LEU A 227 11.25 10.57 27.52
N ARG A 228 11.90 11.73 27.47
CA ARG A 228 11.77 12.80 28.48
C ARG A 228 10.35 13.37 28.49
N LYS A 229 9.78 13.68 27.31
CA LYS A 229 8.38 14.14 27.18
C LYS A 229 7.41 13.12 27.78
N ILE A 230 7.65 11.83 27.54
CA ILE A 230 6.86 10.75 28.13
C ILE A 230 7.00 10.71 29.66
N ALA A 231 8.21 10.82 30.19
CA ALA A 231 8.48 10.74 31.62
C ALA A 231 7.91 11.93 32.42
N VAL A 232 7.74 13.11 31.80
CA VAL A 232 7.14 14.29 32.43
C VAL A 232 5.62 14.21 32.50
N ASN A 233 4.98 13.48 31.58
CA ASN A 233 3.53 13.36 31.54
C ASN A 233 3.00 12.48 32.69
N ARG A 234 2.33 13.11 33.65
CA ARG A 234 1.78 12.44 34.84
C ARG A 234 0.75 11.36 34.50
N GLN A 235 0.00 11.50 33.39
CA GLN A 235 -1.01 10.53 33.02
C GLN A 235 -0.38 9.22 32.58
N TRP A 236 0.62 9.28 31.70
CA TRP A 236 1.35 8.09 31.25
C TRP A 236 2.17 7.46 32.36
N MET A 237 2.71 8.27 33.28
CA MET A 237 3.46 7.78 34.43
C MET A 237 2.61 6.98 35.44
N LYS A 238 1.28 7.07 35.41
CA LYS A 238 0.40 6.17 36.20
C LYS A 238 0.49 4.73 35.70
N ASN A 239 0.67 4.54 34.40
CA ASN A 239 0.75 3.23 33.77
C ASN A 239 2.08 2.55 34.10
N TYR A 240 2.00 1.38 34.76
CA TYR A 240 3.16 0.60 35.16
C TYR A 240 4.05 0.20 33.97
N GLN A 241 3.44 -0.17 32.84
CA GLN A 241 4.16 -0.64 31.66
C GLN A 241 5.00 0.47 31.01
N VAL A 242 4.52 1.71 31.08
CA VAL A 242 5.30 2.88 30.61
C VAL A 242 6.51 3.09 31.51
N ARG A 243 6.33 3.05 32.84
CA ARG A 243 7.43 3.16 33.81
C ARG A 243 8.49 2.08 33.59
N LEU A 244 8.06 0.83 33.42
CA LEU A 244 8.95 -0.29 33.16
C LEU A 244 9.70 -0.12 31.83
N GLY A 245 9.00 0.26 30.77
CA GLY A 245 9.59 0.47 29.43
C GLY A 245 10.64 1.58 29.42
N LEU A 246 10.36 2.70 30.09
CA LEU A 246 11.31 3.80 30.23
C LEU A 246 12.60 3.36 30.95
N VAL A 247 12.49 2.63 32.05
CA VAL A 247 13.69 2.17 32.79
C VAL A 247 14.49 1.13 32.01
N ASN A 248 13.82 0.32 31.19
CA ASN A 248 14.46 -0.70 30.36
C ASN A 248 15.13 -0.15 29.09
N ASN A 249 14.87 1.10 28.74
CA ASN A 249 15.40 1.71 27.53
C ASN A 249 16.76 2.38 27.77
N PRO A 250 17.82 2.02 27.00
CA PRO A 250 19.16 2.59 27.17
C PRO A 250 19.22 4.10 26.89
N LYS A 251 18.29 4.64 26.09
CA LYS A 251 18.26 6.08 25.74
C LYS A 251 17.51 6.93 26.76
N THR A 252 16.90 6.34 27.78
CA THR A 252 16.22 7.10 28.82
C THR A 252 17.24 7.89 29.64
N PRO A 253 17.04 9.22 29.84
CA PRO A 253 17.92 10.00 30.68
C PRO A 253 18.04 9.40 32.09
N LEU A 254 19.28 9.17 32.53
CA LEU A 254 19.60 8.51 33.80
C LEU A 254 18.84 9.10 35.01
N PRO A 255 18.70 10.44 35.17
CA PRO A 255 17.96 11.01 36.28
C PRO A 255 16.48 10.60 36.32
N MET A 256 15.85 10.41 35.16
CA MET A 256 14.46 9.94 35.09
C MET A 256 14.38 8.45 35.44
N GLY A 257 15.29 7.64 34.91
CA GLY A 257 15.36 6.20 35.23
C GLY A 257 15.50 5.96 36.75
N LEU A 258 16.37 6.71 37.41
CA LEU A 258 16.57 6.61 38.87
C LEU A 258 15.36 7.05 39.69
N LYS A 259 14.56 8.02 39.22
CA LYS A 259 13.31 8.40 39.90
C LYS A 259 12.24 7.31 39.76
N ILE A 260 12.18 6.65 38.61
CA ILE A 260 11.14 5.68 38.29
C ILE A 260 11.39 4.32 38.94
N ILE A 261 12.65 3.91 39.05
CA ILE A 261 13.04 2.56 39.52
C ILE A 261 12.45 2.19 40.89
N GLY A 262 12.32 3.16 41.81
CA GLY A 262 11.74 2.92 43.14
C GLY A 262 10.27 2.49 43.11
N THR A 263 9.55 2.84 42.04
CA THR A 263 8.12 2.55 41.84
C THR A 263 7.85 1.19 41.19
N LEU A 264 8.90 0.45 40.79
CA LEU A 264 8.78 -0.84 40.11
C LEU A 264 8.56 -2.01 41.10
N MET A 265 7.97 -3.09 40.58
CA MET A 265 7.75 -4.33 41.33
C MET A 265 9.03 -5.14 41.50
N LEU A 266 9.08 -6.00 42.53
CA LEU A 266 10.27 -6.79 42.86
C LEU A 266 10.70 -7.74 41.76
N ALA A 267 9.75 -8.40 41.10
CA ALA A 267 10.03 -9.33 40.02
C ALA A 267 10.77 -8.65 38.86
N ASP A 268 10.34 -7.45 38.48
CA ASP A 268 10.94 -6.69 37.39
C ASP A 268 12.27 -6.04 37.79
N LEU A 269 12.41 -5.61 39.05
CA LEU A 269 13.71 -5.14 39.56
C LEU A 269 14.78 -6.23 39.53
N LYS A 270 14.42 -7.48 39.85
CA LYS A 270 15.32 -8.66 39.72
C LYS A 270 15.70 -8.93 38.27
N ARG A 271 14.79 -8.71 37.32
CA ARG A 271 15.08 -8.85 35.88
C ARG A 271 15.99 -7.72 35.40
N LEU A 272 15.73 -6.50 35.85
CA LEU A 272 16.49 -5.31 35.49
C LEU A 272 17.94 -5.38 36.00
N SER A 273 18.18 -5.89 37.21
CA SER A 273 19.55 -6.02 37.74
C SER A 273 20.42 -7.03 36.98
N LYS A 274 19.79 -7.97 36.25
CA LYS A 274 20.48 -8.93 35.38
C LYS A 274 20.59 -8.46 33.93
N ASN A 275 19.90 -7.38 33.56
CA ASN A 275 19.84 -6.93 32.19
C ASN A 275 21.08 -6.11 31.80
N LYS A 276 21.83 -6.57 30.79
CA LYS A 276 23.00 -5.88 30.23
C LYS A 276 22.63 -4.79 29.20
N GLY A 277 21.35 -4.70 28.83
CA GLY A 277 20.85 -3.73 27.85
C GLY A 277 20.50 -2.35 28.42
N VAL A 278 20.66 -2.15 29.73
CA VAL A 278 20.42 -0.88 30.43
C VAL A 278 21.73 -0.33 31.00
N SER A 279 21.75 0.95 31.36
CA SER A 279 22.93 1.56 31.99
C SER A 279 23.35 0.80 33.25
N ASN A 280 24.65 0.55 33.41
CA ASN A 280 25.22 -0.16 34.56
C ASN A 280 24.83 0.50 35.90
N VAL A 281 24.66 1.82 35.91
CA VAL A 281 24.21 2.58 37.08
C VAL A 281 22.77 2.21 37.46
N LEU A 282 21.87 2.07 36.47
CA LEU A 282 20.49 1.66 36.70
C LEU A 282 20.40 0.20 37.16
N SER A 283 21.19 -0.70 36.56
CA SER A 283 21.26 -2.10 36.99
C SER A 283 21.76 -2.23 38.44
N SER A 284 22.82 -1.50 38.80
CA SER A 284 23.33 -1.46 40.17
C SER A 284 22.31 -0.87 41.15
N ALA A 285 21.60 0.18 40.76
CA ALA A 285 20.52 0.75 41.55
C ALA A 285 19.37 -0.26 41.73
N ALA A 286 18.98 -0.98 40.68
CA ALA A 286 17.98 -2.04 40.74
C ALA A 286 18.37 -3.10 41.78
N GLN A 287 19.62 -3.56 41.74
CA GLN A 287 20.13 -4.56 42.68
C GLN A 287 20.03 -4.09 44.13
N ARG A 288 20.35 -2.82 44.42
CA ARG A 288 20.19 -2.21 45.75
C ARG A 288 18.73 -2.18 46.21
N PHE A 289 17.79 -1.93 45.30
CA PHE A 289 16.35 -1.98 45.63
C PHE A 289 15.85 -3.41 45.85
N VAL A 290 16.37 -4.40 45.10
CA VAL A 290 16.05 -5.82 45.31
C VAL A 290 16.52 -6.28 46.68
N THR A 291 17.75 -5.98 47.08
CA THR A 291 18.24 -6.35 48.42
C THR A 291 17.45 -5.64 49.50
N ARG A 292 17.19 -4.34 49.36
CA ARG A 292 16.42 -3.58 50.36
C ARG A 292 14.97 -4.04 50.53
N LYS A 293 14.27 -4.35 49.43
CA LYS A 293 12.86 -4.76 49.48
C LYS A 293 12.65 -6.29 49.62
N GLY A 294 13.69 -7.09 49.36
CA GLY A 294 13.68 -8.55 49.53
C GLY A 294 14.06 -9.02 50.95
N VAL A 295 14.37 -8.09 51.85
CA VAL A 295 14.61 -8.34 53.28
C VAL A 295 13.30 -8.16 54.08
N LYS A 296 12.22 -8.77 53.60
CA LYS A 296 10.96 -8.91 54.34
C LYS A 296 10.49 -10.35 54.29
#